data_AF-A0A350BC13-F1
#
_entry.id   AF-A0A350BC13-F1
#
_cell.length_a   1.000
_cell.length_b   1.000
_cell.length_c   1.000
_cell.angle_alpha   90.00
_cell.angle_beta   90.00
_cell.angle_gamma   90.00
#
_symmetry.space_group_name_H-M   'P 1'
#
loop_
_entity.id
_entity.type
_entity.pdbx_description
1 polymer ?
#
loop_
_entity_poly.entity_id
_entity_poly.type
_entity_poly.pdbx_seq_one_letter_code
_entity_poly.pdbx_strand_id
1 'polypeptide(L)'
;MNNRRLRNALLSVVAGVGLLFSLPSEPVIASAETVVNDVNIYFFSSVGCGHCVAEKTFLDEQLALHDNLTLIQYDIGQTANLELLEEVAGVFEEPTVVTPFTVIGGKHYVGFNGTVEAGLLKNIAKYSSTNHVDIMAKILANQVILPTDFDTSSDFEYDLPLIGTIDVREASIALIAIVLGFLDGINPCA
;
A
#
# COMPACT_ATOMS: atom_id res chain seq x y z
N MET A 1 -32.18 75.72 -5.80
CA MET A 1 -33.22 76.04 -4.81
C MET A 1 -32.86 75.39 -3.49
N ASN A 2 -32.51 76.24 -2.52
CA ASN A 2 -32.22 75.92 -1.13
C ASN A 2 -33.54 75.76 -0.36
N ASN A 3 -33.57 74.87 0.65
CA ASN A 3 -34.31 74.97 1.94
C ASN A 3 -34.57 73.56 2.50
N ARG A 4 -33.86 73.13 3.55
CA ARG A 4 -34.05 73.43 4.99
C ARG A 4 -35.14 72.59 5.66
N ARG A 5 -34.75 72.01 6.81
CA ARG A 5 -35.51 71.59 8.03
C ARG A 5 -35.49 70.06 8.21
N LEU A 6 -34.56 69.47 8.98
CA LEU A 6 -34.39 69.48 10.45
C LEU A 6 -35.64 69.02 11.22
N ARG A 7 -35.41 68.03 12.11
CA ARG A 7 -36.22 67.58 13.28
C ARG A 7 -37.11 66.35 13.06
N ASN A 8 -36.66 65.19 13.52
CA ASN A 8 -36.97 64.67 14.86
C ASN A 8 -36.55 63.20 14.97
N ALA A 9 -35.84 62.90 16.04
CA ALA A 9 -35.63 61.55 16.53
C ALA A 9 -36.98 60.91 16.87
N LEU A 10 -37.18 59.66 16.46
CA LEU A 10 -38.09 58.75 17.16
C LEU A 10 -37.43 57.37 17.19
N LEU A 11 -36.77 57.09 18.32
CA LEU A 11 -36.48 55.73 18.73
C LEU A 11 -37.81 54.97 18.79
N SER A 12 -37.93 53.93 17.97
CA SER A 12 -38.97 52.92 18.12
C SER A 12 -38.27 51.57 18.19
N VAL A 13 -38.02 51.14 19.44
CA VAL A 13 -37.62 49.78 19.76
C VAL A 13 -38.79 48.88 19.36
N VAL A 14 -38.62 48.12 18.29
CA VAL A 14 -39.49 46.97 17.99
C VAL A 14 -38.70 45.73 18.35
N ALA A 15 -38.96 45.25 19.57
CA ALA A 15 -38.64 43.91 20.01
C ALA A 15 -39.48 42.92 19.17
N GLY A 16 -38.91 42.47 18.06
CA GLY A 16 -39.46 41.42 17.20
C GLY A 16 -38.77 40.10 17.48
N VAL A 17 -39.33 39.37 18.45
CA VAL A 17 -39.31 37.91 18.67
C VAL A 17 -38.35 37.13 17.76
N GLY A 18 -37.33 36.53 18.37
CA GLY A 18 -36.41 35.61 17.73
C GLY A 18 -37.11 34.41 17.12
N LEU A 19 -37.05 34.31 15.80
CA LEU A 19 -37.02 33.03 15.09
C LEU A 19 -35.54 32.70 14.88
N LEU A 20 -34.94 32.12 15.92
CA LEU A 20 -33.69 31.36 15.81
C LEU A 20 -33.98 30.20 14.86
N PHE A 21 -33.64 30.39 13.59
CA PHE A 21 -33.57 29.31 12.61
C PHE A 21 -32.40 28.42 13.03
N SER A 22 -32.66 27.45 13.91
CA SER A 22 -31.74 26.37 14.23
C SER A 22 -31.58 25.50 12.99
N LEU A 23 -30.62 25.85 12.13
CA LEU A 23 -30.12 24.96 11.10
C LEU A 23 -29.48 23.76 11.82
N PRO A 24 -29.94 22.52 11.59
CA PRO A 24 -29.21 21.35 12.06
C PRO A 24 -27.85 21.36 11.36
N SER A 25 -26.79 21.60 12.12
CA SER A 25 -25.43 21.37 11.64
C SER A 25 -25.27 19.86 11.50
N GLU A 26 -25.50 19.34 10.30
CA GLU A 26 -25.09 17.99 9.97
C GLU A 26 -23.58 17.88 10.23
N PRO A 27 -23.11 16.85 10.95
CA PRO A 27 -21.69 16.66 11.15
C PRO A 27 -21.05 16.46 9.78
N VAL A 28 -20.23 17.42 9.35
CA VAL A 28 -19.34 17.26 8.21
C VAL A 28 -18.32 16.21 8.63
N ILE A 29 -18.56 14.96 8.26
CA ILE A 29 -17.56 13.90 8.36
C ILE A 29 -16.47 14.29 7.37
N ALA A 30 -15.38 14.85 7.89
CA ALA A 30 -14.17 15.04 7.11
C ALA A 30 -13.72 13.65 6.64
N SER A 31 -13.82 13.39 5.34
CA SER A 31 -13.16 12.25 4.72
C SER A 31 -11.67 12.50 4.91
N ALA A 32 -11.04 11.73 5.80
CA ALA A 32 -9.59 11.68 5.84
C ALA A 32 -9.15 11.15 4.48
N GLU A 33 -8.56 12.01 3.65
CA GLU A 33 -7.88 11.56 2.44
C GLU A 33 -6.80 10.58 2.88
N THR A 34 -7.03 9.29 2.60
CA THR A 34 -6.01 8.27 2.83
C THR A 34 -4.84 8.60 1.92
N VAL A 35 -3.71 9.02 2.51
CA VAL A 35 -2.48 9.25 1.76
C VAL A 35 -2.07 7.93 1.12
N VAL A 36 -2.15 7.87 -0.20
CA VAL A 36 -1.65 6.75 -0.99
C VAL A 36 -0.24 7.12 -1.46
N ASN A 37 0.73 6.28 -1.14
CA ASN A 37 2.12 6.48 -1.54
C ASN A 37 2.39 5.75 -2.85
N ASP A 38 3.19 6.35 -3.72
CA ASP A 38 3.66 5.69 -4.95
C ASP A 38 4.58 4.51 -4.58
N VAL A 39 4.41 3.38 -5.26
CA VAL A 39 5.19 2.17 -5.03
C VAL A 39 5.79 1.67 -6.34
N ASN A 40 7.11 1.66 -6.39
CA ASN A 40 7.86 1.09 -7.50
C ASN A 40 8.13 -0.40 -7.24
N ILE A 41 7.87 -1.22 -8.25
CA ILE A 41 8.18 -2.64 -8.28
C ILE A 41 9.23 -2.85 -9.36
N TYR A 42 10.39 -3.36 -8.99
CA TYR A 42 11.51 -3.61 -9.89
C TYR A 42 11.59 -5.10 -10.16
N PHE A 43 11.30 -5.50 -11.40
CA PHE A 43 11.12 -6.88 -11.81
C PHE A 43 12.20 -7.30 -12.80
N PHE A 44 13.13 -8.14 -12.36
CA PHE A 44 14.16 -8.73 -13.20
C PHE A 44 13.68 -10.08 -13.74
N SER A 45 13.71 -10.23 -15.06
CA SER A 45 13.20 -11.40 -15.76
C SER A 45 14.12 -11.85 -16.88
N SER A 46 13.95 -13.09 -17.33
CA SER A 46 14.66 -13.65 -18.48
C SER A 46 13.69 -14.28 -19.48
N VAL A 47 14.07 -14.25 -20.76
CA VAL A 47 13.31 -14.92 -21.82
C VAL A 47 13.28 -16.43 -21.59
N GLY A 48 12.10 -17.04 -21.67
CA GLY A 48 11.91 -18.49 -21.48
C GLY A 48 11.69 -18.94 -20.03
N CYS A 49 11.63 -18.00 -19.08
CA CYS A 49 11.36 -18.27 -17.67
C CYS A 49 9.84 -18.39 -17.40
N GLY A 50 9.37 -19.61 -17.09
CA GLY A 50 7.95 -19.86 -16.81
C GLY A 50 7.42 -19.13 -15.56
N HIS A 51 8.20 -19.08 -14.48
CA HIS A 51 7.84 -18.36 -13.26
C HIS A 51 7.76 -16.84 -13.47
N CYS A 52 8.61 -16.29 -14.35
CA CYS A 52 8.58 -14.87 -14.69
C CYS A 52 7.29 -14.49 -15.40
N VAL A 53 6.75 -15.37 -16.26
CA VAL A 53 5.45 -15.15 -16.92
C VAL A 53 4.31 -15.13 -15.90
N ALA A 54 4.34 -16.06 -14.94
CA ALA A 54 3.33 -16.13 -13.88
C ALA A 54 3.35 -14.87 -13.00
N GLU A 55 4.53 -14.46 -12.53
CA GLU A 55 4.67 -13.24 -11.73
C GLU A 55 4.28 -11.99 -12.50
N LYS A 56 4.68 -11.88 -13.77
CA LYS A 56 4.32 -10.75 -14.62
C LYS A 56 2.80 -10.63 -14.79
N THR A 57 2.10 -11.76 -14.93
CA THR A 57 0.63 -11.78 -15.01
C THR A 57 0.01 -11.26 -13.71
N PHE A 58 0.48 -11.76 -12.57
CA PHE A 58 0.07 -11.28 -11.25
C PHE A 58 0.31 -9.76 -11.08
N LEU A 59 1.51 -9.27 -11.43
CA LEU A 59 1.85 -7.85 -11.31
C LEU A 59 1.01 -6.99 -12.24
N ASP A 60 0.70 -7.44 -13.46
CA ASP A 60 -0.19 -6.73 -14.39
C ASP A 60 -1.61 -6.60 -13.85
N GLU A 61 -2.12 -7.62 -13.17
CA GLU A 61 -3.40 -7.55 -12.48
C GLU A 61 -3.37 -6.53 -11.34
N GLN A 62 -2.27 -6.48 -10.56
CA GLN A 62 -2.14 -5.49 -9.49
C GLN A 62 -2.04 -4.06 -10.03
N LEU A 63 -1.29 -3.83 -11.11
CA LEU A 63 -1.18 -2.52 -11.76
C LEU A 63 -2.55 -2.02 -12.27
N ALA A 64 -3.42 -2.93 -12.73
CA ALA A 64 -4.77 -2.57 -13.18
C ALA A 64 -5.71 -2.19 -12.03
N LEU A 65 -5.41 -2.62 -10.80
CA LEU A 65 -6.21 -2.36 -9.59
C LEU A 65 -5.70 -1.15 -8.79
N HIS A 66 -4.47 -0.70 -9.04
CA HIS A 66 -3.78 0.27 -8.21
C HIS A 66 -3.01 1.31 -9.06
N ASP A 67 -3.55 2.54 -9.13
CA ASP A 67 -2.95 3.63 -9.90
C ASP A 67 -1.62 4.14 -9.34
N ASN A 68 -1.31 3.83 -8.08
CA ASN A 68 -0.08 4.23 -7.40
C ASN A 68 1.09 3.25 -7.61
N LEU A 69 0.88 2.17 -8.37
CA LEU A 69 1.92 1.17 -8.65
C LEU A 69 2.61 1.47 -9.99
N THR A 70 3.94 1.38 -9.99
CA THR A 70 4.74 1.44 -11.22
C THR A 70 5.62 0.20 -11.30
N LEU A 71 5.56 -0.51 -12.43
CA LEU A 71 6.41 -1.67 -12.71
C LEU A 71 7.59 -1.27 -13.61
N ILE A 72 8.80 -1.38 -13.07
CA ILE A 72 10.06 -1.19 -13.78
C ILE A 72 10.63 -2.56 -14.10
N GLN A 73 10.85 -2.85 -15.39
CA GLN A 73 11.23 -4.18 -15.84
C GLN A 73 12.67 -4.19 -16.37
N TYR A 74 13.43 -5.20 -15.96
CA TYR A 74 14.78 -5.46 -16.43
C TYR A 74 14.86 -6.85 -17.07
N ASP A 75 15.16 -6.88 -18.37
CA ASP A 75 15.49 -8.12 -19.06
C ASP A 75 16.99 -8.41 -18.85
N ILE A 76 17.30 -9.47 -18.10
CA ILE A 76 18.68 -9.87 -17.80
C ILE A 76 19.41 -10.49 -19.01
N GLY A 77 18.73 -10.67 -20.14
CA GLY A 77 19.39 -10.92 -21.42
C GLY A 77 20.28 -9.76 -21.87
N GLN A 78 20.07 -8.57 -21.30
CA GLN A 78 20.96 -7.41 -21.47
C GLN A 78 22.05 -7.41 -20.40
N THR A 79 23.31 -7.32 -20.82
CA THR A 79 24.47 -7.37 -19.91
C THR A 79 24.38 -6.34 -18.78
N ALA A 80 23.98 -5.10 -19.08
CA ALA A 80 23.85 -4.06 -18.06
C ALA A 80 22.79 -4.38 -16.99
N ASN A 81 21.72 -5.09 -17.36
CA ASN A 81 20.67 -5.48 -16.41
C ASN A 81 21.09 -6.69 -15.57
N LEU A 82 21.90 -7.60 -16.13
CA LEU A 82 22.49 -8.70 -15.38
C LEU A 82 23.48 -8.17 -14.34
N GLU A 83 24.36 -7.24 -14.72
CA GLU A 83 25.29 -6.57 -13.80
C GLU A 83 24.53 -5.84 -12.68
N LEU A 84 23.45 -5.13 -13.02
CA LEU A 84 22.57 -4.52 -12.03
C LEU A 84 21.93 -5.56 -11.10
N LEU A 85 21.46 -6.70 -11.63
CA LEU A 85 20.90 -7.75 -10.79
C LEU A 85 21.95 -8.34 -9.83
N GLU A 86 23.19 -8.54 -10.29
CA GLU A 86 24.29 -9.02 -9.44
C GLU A 86 24.60 -8.04 -8.30
N GLU A 87 24.60 -6.73 -8.59
CA GLU A 87 24.75 -5.68 -7.57
C GLU A 87 23.60 -5.71 -6.56
N VAL A 88 22.36 -5.73 -7.05
CA VAL A 88 21.16 -5.75 -6.21
C VAL A 88 21.12 -6.99 -5.33
N ALA A 89 21.39 -8.17 -5.88
CA ALA A 89 21.48 -9.41 -5.10
C ALA A 89 22.57 -9.31 -4.01
N GLY A 90 23.72 -8.68 -4.33
CA GLY A 90 24.77 -8.39 -3.36
C GLY A 90 24.33 -7.48 -2.22
N VAL A 91 23.54 -6.43 -2.51
CA VAL A 91 22.98 -5.52 -1.49
C VAL A 91 22.03 -6.25 -0.53
N PHE A 92 21.22 -7.18 -1.04
CA PHE A 92 20.32 -8.00 -0.23
C PHE A 92 20.98 -9.24 0.40
N GLU A 93 22.30 -9.40 0.24
CA GLU A 93 23.06 -10.59 0.67
C GLU A 93 22.46 -11.91 0.11
N GLU A 94 21.83 -11.85 -1.07
CA GLU A 94 21.20 -12.98 -1.72
C GLU A 94 22.23 -13.77 -2.55
N PRO A 95 22.58 -15.02 -2.16
CA PRO A 95 23.60 -15.79 -2.86
C PRO A 95 23.18 -16.26 -4.26
N THR A 96 21.87 -16.23 -4.57
CA THR A 96 21.35 -16.75 -5.83
C THR A 96 20.89 -15.65 -6.79
N VAL A 97 21.62 -15.49 -7.89
CA VAL A 97 21.24 -14.61 -9.00
C VAL A 97 20.40 -15.39 -10.00
N VAL A 98 19.09 -15.48 -9.75
CA VAL A 98 18.13 -16.19 -10.59
C VAL A 98 16.86 -15.36 -10.79
N THR A 99 16.12 -15.65 -11.87
CA THR A 99 14.87 -14.95 -12.20
C THR A 99 13.63 -15.81 -11.97
N PRO A 100 12.47 -15.21 -11.64
CA PRO A 100 12.31 -13.79 -11.40
C PRO A 100 12.96 -13.32 -10.10
N PHE A 101 13.46 -12.08 -10.11
CA PHE A 101 13.93 -11.38 -8.92
C PHE A 101 13.19 -10.07 -8.82
N THR A 102 12.52 -9.84 -7.70
CA THR A 102 11.61 -8.69 -7.56
C THR A 102 11.96 -7.91 -6.32
N VAL A 103 12.13 -6.60 -6.47
CA VAL A 103 12.34 -5.67 -5.35
C VAL A 103 11.16 -4.72 -5.23
N ILE A 104 10.68 -4.55 -4.02
CA ILE A 104 9.61 -3.62 -3.68
C ILE A 104 9.92 -2.98 -2.32
N GLY A 105 10.02 -1.66 -2.29
CA GLY A 105 10.44 -0.91 -1.10
C GLY A 105 11.78 -1.42 -0.54
N GLY A 106 11.73 -1.94 0.68
CA GLY A 106 12.89 -2.49 1.40
C GLY A 106 13.02 -4.02 1.37
N LYS A 107 12.28 -4.71 0.50
CA LYS A 107 12.24 -6.19 0.39
C LYS A 107 12.60 -6.69 -1.00
N HIS A 108 13.14 -7.91 -1.04
CA HIS A 108 13.33 -8.69 -2.27
C HIS A 108 12.62 -10.05 -2.23
N TYR A 109 12.35 -10.58 -3.40
CA TYR A 109 11.79 -11.91 -3.63
C TYR A 109 12.54 -12.61 -4.77
N VAL A 110 12.75 -13.92 -4.63
CA VAL A 110 13.40 -14.78 -5.62
C VAL A 110 12.47 -15.92 -5.99
N GLY A 111 12.22 -16.09 -7.29
CA GLY A 111 11.23 -17.03 -7.80
C GLY A 111 9.80 -16.57 -7.59
N PHE A 112 8.83 -17.36 -8.08
CA PHE A 112 7.42 -17.05 -7.90
C PHE A 112 6.58 -18.29 -7.60
N ASN A 113 5.88 -18.24 -6.47
CA ASN A 113 4.94 -19.24 -5.96
C ASN A 113 3.90 -18.55 -5.05
N GLY A 114 2.93 -19.28 -4.53
CA GLY A 114 1.85 -18.69 -3.71
C GLY A 114 2.32 -17.98 -2.42
N THR A 115 3.46 -18.36 -1.85
CA THR A 115 4.05 -17.66 -0.70
C THR A 115 4.61 -16.30 -1.10
N VAL A 116 5.33 -16.25 -2.22
CA VAL A 116 5.86 -14.99 -2.78
C VAL A 116 4.72 -14.07 -3.22
N GLU A 117 3.70 -14.62 -3.87
CA GLU A 117 2.50 -13.87 -4.28
C GLU A 117 1.81 -13.20 -3.08
N ALA A 118 1.57 -13.94 -1.99
CA ALA A 118 1.00 -13.40 -0.76
C ALA A 118 1.89 -12.31 -0.13
N GLY A 119 3.22 -12.52 -0.14
CA GLY A 119 4.19 -11.54 0.33
C GLY A 119 4.16 -10.24 -0.49
N LEU A 120 4.12 -10.35 -1.81
CA LEU A 120 4.00 -9.20 -2.71
C LEU A 120 2.69 -8.44 -2.49
N LEU A 121 1.55 -9.14 -2.42
CA LEU A 121 0.25 -8.52 -2.11
C LEU A 121 0.28 -7.73 -0.79
N LYS A 122 0.83 -8.35 0.26
CA LYS A 122 0.98 -7.72 1.57
C LYS A 122 1.83 -6.45 1.50
N ASN A 123 2.97 -6.52 0.81
CA ASN A 123 3.89 -5.40 0.77
C ASN A 123 3.43 -4.29 -0.19
N ILE A 124 2.71 -4.62 -1.27
CA ILE A 124 1.96 -3.65 -2.08
C ILE A 124 0.99 -2.85 -1.20
N ALA A 125 0.16 -3.53 -0.40
CA ALA A 125 -0.80 -2.86 0.48
C ALA A 125 -0.10 -2.02 1.57
N LYS A 126 0.95 -2.57 2.19
CA LYS A 126 1.75 -1.88 3.21
C LYS A 126 2.38 -0.61 2.67
N TYR A 127 3.11 -0.70 1.56
CA TYR A 127 3.84 0.43 0.99
C TYR A 127 2.93 1.45 0.31
N SER A 128 1.74 1.04 -0.15
CA SER A 128 0.73 1.99 -0.61
C SER A 128 0.18 2.84 0.54
N SER A 129 0.05 2.27 1.75
CA SER A 129 -0.55 2.94 2.91
C SER A 129 0.46 3.60 3.85
N THR A 130 1.73 3.23 3.78
CA THR A 130 2.78 3.74 4.67
C THR A 130 4.00 4.19 3.87
N ASN A 131 4.60 5.29 4.30
CA ASN A 131 5.86 5.75 3.71
C ASN A 131 6.95 4.67 3.89
N HIS A 132 7.78 4.50 2.87
CA HIS A 132 8.77 3.44 2.80
C HIS A 132 10.03 3.93 2.07
N VAL A 133 11.14 3.23 2.28
CA VAL A 133 12.37 3.48 1.50
C VAL A 133 12.32 2.59 0.26
N ASP A 134 12.53 3.19 -0.90
CA ASP A 134 12.78 2.47 -2.16
C ASP A 134 14.29 2.20 -2.27
N ILE A 135 14.73 0.99 -1.92
CA ILE A 135 16.14 0.61 -1.97
C ILE A 135 16.68 0.67 -3.41
N MET A 136 15.87 0.30 -4.41
CA MET A 136 16.29 0.34 -5.80
C MET A 136 16.52 1.76 -6.30
N ALA A 137 15.66 2.71 -5.92
CA ALA A 137 15.88 4.12 -6.24
C ALA A 137 17.21 4.63 -5.65
N LYS A 138 17.57 4.18 -4.44
CA LYS A 138 18.86 4.52 -3.82
C LYS A 138 20.04 3.88 -4.54
N ILE A 139 19.95 2.59 -4.93
CA ILE A 139 20.98 1.89 -5.72
C ILE A 139 21.21 2.63 -7.04
N LEU A 140 20.15 2.91 -7.80
CA LEU A 140 20.23 3.62 -9.09
C LEU A 140 20.80 5.03 -8.97
N ALA A 141 20.60 5.68 -7.82
CA ALA A 141 21.15 7.00 -7.50
C ALA A 141 22.56 6.96 -6.87
N ASN A 142 23.19 5.79 -6.75
CA ASN A 142 24.47 5.58 -6.06
C ASN A 142 24.49 6.13 -4.63
N GLN A 143 23.39 5.95 -3.90
CA GLN A 143 23.27 6.37 -2.50
C GLN A 143 23.66 5.26 -1.54
N VAL A 144 24.16 5.64 -0.35
CA VAL A 144 24.49 4.69 0.71
C VAL A 144 23.22 4.01 1.21
N ILE A 145 23.20 2.68 1.17
CA ILE A 145 22.17 1.85 1.79
C ILE A 145 22.53 1.61 3.25
N LEU A 146 21.60 1.94 4.14
CA LEU A 146 21.72 1.75 5.58
C LEU A 146 20.96 0.49 6.00
N PRO A 147 21.36 -0.20 7.07
CA PRO A 147 20.62 -1.35 7.59
C PRO A 147 19.14 -1.04 7.91
N THR A 148 18.82 0.22 8.21
CA THR A 148 17.45 0.69 8.47
C THR A 148 16.58 0.86 7.23
N ASP A 149 17.17 0.79 6.03
CA ASP A 149 16.40 0.86 4.77
C ASP A 149 15.72 -0.47 4.45
N PHE A 150 16.27 -1.58 4.95
CA PHE A 150 15.73 -2.91 4.75
C PHE A 150 14.50 -3.13 5.61
N ASP A 151 13.48 -3.71 5.00
CA ASP A 151 12.26 -4.06 5.69
C ASP A 151 12.31 -5.50 6.18
N THR A 152 12.67 -5.62 7.46
CA THR A 152 12.81 -6.89 8.18
C THR A 152 11.50 -7.44 8.72
N SER A 153 10.34 -6.85 8.39
CA SER A 153 9.04 -7.36 8.86
C SER A 153 8.74 -8.74 8.28
N SER A 154 8.08 -9.61 9.05
CA SER A 154 7.72 -10.94 8.57
C SER A 154 6.56 -10.86 7.58
N ASP A 155 6.63 -11.56 6.45
CA ASP A 155 5.49 -11.65 5.52
C ASP A 155 4.34 -12.51 6.08
N PHE A 156 4.62 -13.34 7.09
CA PHE A 156 3.69 -14.29 7.69
C PHE A 156 2.93 -13.76 8.92
N GLU A 157 3.25 -12.55 9.37
CA GLU A 157 2.60 -11.94 10.53
C GLU A 157 1.44 -11.03 10.12
N TYR A 158 0.24 -11.27 10.66
CA TYR A 158 -0.96 -10.48 10.37
C TYR A 158 -1.58 -9.95 11.65
N ASP A 159 -1.93 -8.66 11.67
CA ASP A 159 -2.65 -8.06 12.79
C ASP A 159 -4.16 -8.24 12.60
N LEU A 160 -4.77 -9.05 13.45
CA LEU A 160 -6.21 -9.31 13.42
C LEU A 160 -6.93 -8.50 14.49
N PRO A 161 -8.07 -7.86 14.15
CA PRO A 161 -8.87 -7.19 15.15
C PRO A 161 -9.31 -8.20 16.22
N LEU A 162 -9.18 -7.82 17.50
CA LEU A 162 -9.50 -8.58 18.71
C LEU A 162 -8.52 -9.70 19.11
N ILE A 163 -7.77 -10.30 18.17
CA ILE A 163 -6.84 -11.40 18.45
C ILE A 163 -5.39 -10.90 18.58
N GLY A 164 -5.05 -9.82 17.87
CA GLY A 164 -3.70 -9.26 17.78
C GLY A 164 -2.89 -9.89 16.65
N THR A 165 -1.57 -9.69 16.70
CA THR A 165 -0.64 -10.23 15.70
C THR A 165 -0.54 -11.75 15.78
N ILE A 166 -0.79 -12.42 14.66
CA ILE A 166 -0.63 -13.88 14.52
C ILE A 166 0.44 -14.19 13.46
N ASP A 167 1.29 -15.20 13.72
CA ASP A 167 2.12 -15.82 12.68
C ASP A 167 1.36 -17.03 12.11
N VAL A 168 1.06 -16.99 10.82
CA VAL A 168 0.30 -18.06 10.15
C VAL A 168 1.06 -19.39 10.09
N ARG A 169 2.38 -19.37 10.30
CA ARG A 169 3.21 -20.59 10.37
C ARG A 169 3.07 -21.32 11.70
N GLU A 170 2.69 -20.61 12.75
CA GLU A 170 2.49 -21.16 14.10
C GLU A 170 1.01 -21.40 14.43
N ALA A 171 0.10 -21.07 13.51
CA ALA A 171 -1.32 -21.26 13.69
C ALA A 171 -1.67 -22.74 13.95
N SER A 172 -2.37 -23.01 15.06
CA SER A 172 -2.74 -24.38 15.41
C SER A 172 -3.78 -24.96 14.44
N ILE A 173 -3.67 -26.26 14.13
CA ILE A 173 -4.64 -26.98 13.29
C ILE A 173 -6.06 -26.89 13.86
N ALA A 174 -6.18 -26.92 15.20
CA ALA A 174 -7.46 -26.76 15.88
C ALA A 174 -8.09 -25.39 15.61
N LEU A 175 -7.30 -24.31 15.65
CA LEU A 175 -7.77 -22.96 15.33
C LEU A 175 -8.25 -22.88 13.87
N ILE A 176 -7.48 -23.42 12.92
CA ILE A 176 -7.85 -23.44 11.50
C ILE A 176 -9.15 -24.23 11.30
N ALA A 177 -9.30 -25.39 11.94
CA ALA A 177 -10.51 -26.18 11.87
C ALA A 177 -11.75 -25.44 12.42
N ILE A 178 -11.60 -24.69 13.51
CA ILE A 178 -12.67 -23.84 14.05
C ILE A 178 -13.08 -22.77 13.04
N VAL A 179 -12.10 -22.09 12.43
CA VAL A 179 -12.37 -21.03 11.43
C VAL A 179 -13.08 -21.60 10.20
N LEU A 180 -12.58 -22.72 9.65
CA LEU A 180 -13.20 -23.36 8.49
C LEU A 180 -14.62 -23.85 8.81
N GLY A 181 -14.83 -24.47 9.98
CA GLY A 181 -16.16 -24.88 10.41
C GLY A 181 -17.12 -23.70 10.61
N PHE A 182 -16.62 -22.54 11.04
CA PHE A 182 -17.41 -21.33 11.14
C PHE A 182 -17.75 -20.75 9.76
N LEU A 183 -16.80 -20.70 8.83
CA LEU A 183 -17.02 -20.26 7.45
C LEU A 183 -18.04 -21.14 6.73
N ASP A 184 -17.93 -22.48 6.87
CA ASP A 184 -18.89 -23.43 6.35
C ASP A 184 -20.25 -23.33 7.06
N GLY A 185 -20.25 -23.05 8.38
CA GLY A 185 -21.48 -22.85 9.15
C GLY A 185 -22.27 -21.60 8.78
N ILE A 186 -21.62 -20.58 8.18
CA ILE A 186 -22.26 -19.37 7.66
C ILE A 186 -22.60 -19.49 6.17
N ASN A 187 -22.12 -20.52 5.48
CA ASN A 187 -22.40 -20.72 4.06
C ASN A 187 -23.88 -21.11 3.84
N PRO A 188 -24.71 -20.26 3.20
CA PRO A 188 -26.14 -20.52 3.01
C PRO A 188 -26.42 -21.69 2.03
N CYS A 189 -25.40 -22.15 1.32
CA CYS A 189 -25.48 -23.28 0.40
C CYS A 189 -25.05 -24.62 1.04
N ALA A 190 -24.64 -24.61 2.32
CA ALA A 190 -24.31 -25.82 3.08
C ALA A 190 -25.56 -26.60 3.52
#